data_AF-A0A396QS57-F1
#
_entry.id   AF-A0A396QS57-F1
#
_cell.length_a   1.000
_cell.length_b   1.000
_cell.length_c   1.000
_cell.angle_alpha   90.00
_cell.angle_beta   90.00
_cell.angle_gamma   90.00
#
_symmetry.space_group_name_H-M   'P 1'
#
loop_
_entity.id
_entity.type
_entity.pdbx_description
1 polymer ?
#
loop_
_entity_poly.entity_id
_entity_poly.type
_entity_poly.pdbx_seq_one_letter_code
_entity_poly.pdbx_strand_id
1 'polypeptide(L)'
;MNGSGIIGRGFNLEKWIGGQMMKFDFSGKTVAITGGGSGIGKLSCQRFAEAGARVAVIDINSTTAQQTADEITKAGLAAHAFQADITDEQAVETTFQAIADCFGSIDILFNQAGISPWATWRPLPMKISRKFLPLIHLLYFSPVNTRFPI
;
A
#
# COMPACT_ATOMS: atom_id res chain seq x y z
N MET A 1 -17.22 -7.37 40.44
CA MET A 1 -17.63 -8.45 39.52
C MET A 1 -16.72 -8.34 38.30
N ASN A 2 -15.49 -8.84 38.39
CA ASN A 2 -15.06 -10.22 38.10
C ASN A 2 -15.32 -10.62 36.64
N GLY A 3 -14.26 -10.61 35.85
CA GLY A 3 -14.20 -11.09 34.48
C GLY A 3 -12.75 -11.27 34.04
N SER A 4 -11.93 -11.87 34.91
CA SER A 4 -10.57 -12.30 34.65
C SER A 4 -10.55 -13.38 33.57
N GLY A 5 -10.27 -13.01 32.32
CA GLY A 5 -9.85 -13.92 31.27
C GLY A 5 -8.33 -13.99 31.22
N ILE A 6 -7.73 -14.79 32.10
CA ILE A 6 -6.31 -15.13 32.01
C ILE A 6 -6.14 -16.05 30.79
N ILE A 7 -5.73 -15.46 29.67
CA ILE A 7 -5.08 -16.21 28.58
C ILE A 7 -3.60 -16.33 28.93
N GLY A 8 -3.08 -17.55 28.81
CA GLY A 8 -1.88 -18.06 29.47
C GLY A 8 -0.60 -17.23 29.38
N ARG A 9 0.19 -17.33 30.45
CA ARG A 9 1.62 -17.00 30.63
C ARG A 9 2.11 -15.72 29.94
N GLY A 10 2.09 -14.62 30.70
CA GLY A 10 3.22 -13.67 30.75
C GLY A 10 3.36 -12.65 29.63
N PHE A 11 2.32 -12.38 28.83
CA PHE A 11 2.36 -11.27 27.87
C PHE A 11 1.86 -9.98 28.54
N ASN A 12 2.77 -9.16 29.05
CA ASN A 12 2.45 -7.85 29.59
C ASN A 12 2.28 -6.86 28.42
N LEU A 13 1.03 -6.62 28.02
CA LEU A 13 0.67 -5.70 26.93
C LEU A 13 1.25 -4.30 27.16
N GLU A 14 1.24 -3.81 28.40
CA GLU A 14 1.74 -2.46 28.72
C GLU A 14 3.26 -2.34 28.57
N LYS A 15 4.02 -3.42 28.77
CA LYS A 15 5.47 -3.44 28.51
C LYS A 15 5.81 -3.43 27.01
N TRP A 16 4.92 -3.93 26.16
CA TRP A 16 5.09 -3.92 24.70
C TRP A 16 4.54 -2.65 24.03
N ILE A 17 3.46 -2.09 24.59
CA ILE A 17 2.82 -0.86 24.11
C ILE A 17 3.45 0.39 24.77
N GLY A 18 4.20 0.22 25.86
CA GLY A 18 4.80 1.28 26.68
C GLY A 18 6.06 1.94 26.11
N GLY A 19 6.53 1.52 24.93
CA GLY A 19 7.44 2.36 24.13
C GLY A 19 6.58 3.36 23.38
N GLN A 20 6.87 4.67 23.49
CA GLN A 20 6.17 5.70 22.72
C GLN A 20 5.93 5.20 21.29
N MET A 21 4.67 5.21 20.84
CA MET A 21 4.30 4.94 19.45
C MET A 21 5.16 5.87 18.58
N MET A 22 6.19 5.33 17.94
CA MET A 22 7.00 6.10 17.01
C MET A 22 6.08 6.52 15.86
N LYS A 23 5.65 7.77 15.89
CA LYS A 23 4.95 8.40 14.77
C LYS A 23 6.00 8.64 13.70
N PHE A 24 5.99 7.80 12.67
CA PHE A 24 6.74 8.09 11.45
C PHE A 24 6.18 9.37 10.84
N ASP A 25 7.06 10.27 10.43
CA ASP A 25 6.71 11.51 9.74
C ASP A 25 7.04 11.37 8.25
N PHE A 26 6.01 11.46 7.43
CA PHE A 26 6.09 11.42 5.96
C PHE A 26 5.66 12.74 5.34
N SER A 27 5.67 13.83 6.11
CA SER A 27 5.34 15.17 5.62
C SER A 27 6.15 15.54 4.38
N GLY A 28 5.46 15.99 3.34
CA GLY A 28 6.08 16.36 2.06
C GLY A 28 6.51 15.19 1.18
N LYS A 29 6.27 13.94 1.58
CA LYS A 29 6.53 12.75 0.76
C LYS A 29 5.30 12.34 -0.03
N THR A 30 5.51 11.90 -1.27
CA THR A 30 4.48 11.21 -2.04
C THR A 30 4.66 9.70 -1.92
N VAL A 31 3.60 9.00 -1.53
CA VAL A 31 3.56 7.55 -1.39
C VAL A 31 2.57 6.98 -2.39
N ALA A 32 3.06 6.17 -3.32
CA ALA A 32 2.24 5.39 -4.25
C ALA A 32 1.97 4.01 -3.66
N ILE A 33 0.70 3.61 -3.58
CA ILE A 33 0.29 2.36 -2.94
C ILE A 33 -0.58 1.54 -3.89
N THR A 34 -0.09 0.39 -4.34
CA THR A 34 -0.86 -0.55 -5.18
C THR A 34 -1.78 -1.41 -4.31
N GLY A 35 -2.98 -1.72 -4.80
CA GLY A 35 -3.99 -2.44 -4.02
C GLY A 35 -4.61 -1.56 -2.93
N GLY A 36 -4.55 -0.23 -3.11
CA GLY A 36 -4.99 0.75 -2.12
C GLY A 36 -6.50 0.80 -1.93
N GLY A 37 -7.30 0.13 -2.77
CA GLY A 37 -8.76 0.15 -2.68
C GLY A 37 -9.34 -0.70 -1.56
N SER A 38 -8.58 -1.63 -0.96
CA SER A 38 -9.11 -2.56 0.04
C SER A 38 -8.08 -3.09 1.04
N GLY A 39 -8.57 -3.79 2.08
CA GLY A 39 -7.75 -4.55 3.01
C GLY A 39 -6.60 -3.77 3.63
N ILE A 40 -5.41 -4.39 3.62
CA ILE A 40 -4.18 -3.78 4.16
C ILE A 40 -3.77 -2.56 3.33
N GLY A 41 -3.92 -2.58 2.01
CA GLY A 41 -3.56 -1.45 1.15
C GLY A 41 -4.33 -0.18 1.51
N LYS A 42 -5.65 -0.29 1.69
CA LYS A 42 -6.50 0.82 2.17
C LYS A 42 -6.05 1.37 3.53
N LEU A 43 -5.81 0.48 4.49
CA LEU A 43 -5.34 0.88 5.82
C LEU A 43 -3.97 1.55 5.73
N SER A 44 -3.07 1.07 4.88
CA SER A 44 -1.78 1.71 4.63
C SER A 44 -1.94 3.10 4.04
N CYS A 45 -2.83 3.30 3.06
CA CYS A 45 -3.15 4.63 2.53
C CYS A 45 -3.57 5.59 3.64
N GLN A 46 -4.47 5.16 4.53
CA GLN A 46 -4.92 5.97 5.66
C GLN A 46 -3.77 6.30 6.62
N ARG A 47 -2.93 5.31 6.97
CA ARG A 47 -1.79 5.53 7.89
C ARG A 47 -0.71 6.43 7.32
N PHE A 48 -0.38 6.30 6.03
CA PHE A 48 0.58 7.20 5.39
C PHE A 48 0.04 8.63 5.29
N ALA A 49 -1.25 8.80 4.99
CA ALA A 49 -1.89 10.11 4.97
C ALA A 49 -1.92 10.75 6.37
N GLU A 50 -2.28 10.00 7.41
CA GLU A 50 -2.26 10.44 8.82
C GLU A 50 -0.85 10.87 9.28
N ALA A 51 0.19 10.31 8.66
CA ALA A 51 1.59 10.64 8.88
C ALA A 51 2.08 11.82 8.01
N GLY A 52 1.20 12.50 7.27
CA GLY A 52 1.51 13.71 6.49
C GLY A 52 1.89 13.48 5.04
N ALA A 53 1.84 12.24 4.54
CA ALA A 53 2.13 11.95 3.14
C ALA A 53 1.01 12.42 2.20
N ARG A 54 1.39 12.69 0.95
CA ARG A 54 0.48 12.73 -0.20
C ARG A 54 0.34 11.32 -0.74
N VAL A 55 -0.86 10.79 -0.84
CA VAL A 55 -1.07 9.37 -1.15
C VAL A 55 -1.67 9.20 -2.55
N ALA A 56 -0.96 8.47 -3.42
CA ALA A 56 -1.52 7.94 -4.65
C ALA A 56 -2.10 6.54 -4.38
N VAL A 57 -3.43 6.44 -4.40
CA VAL A 57 -4.18 5.20 -4.18
C VAL A 57 -4.33 4.50 -5.53
N ILE A 58 -3.54 3.45 -5.76
CA ILE A 58 -3.56 2.69 -7.02
C ILE A 58 -4.34 1.39 -6.81
N ASP A 59 -5.34 1.15 -7.65
CA ASP A 59 -6.05 -0.13 -7.67
C ASP A 59 -6.55 -0.45 -9.09
N ILE A 60 -6.78 -1.74 -9.39
CA ILE A 60 -7.42 -2.13 -10.64
C ILE A 60 -8.89 -1.72 -10.66
N ASN A 61 -9.53 -1.67 -9.48
CA ASN A 61 -10.90 -1.22 -9.29
C ASN A 61 -10.92 0.27 -8.93
N SER A 62 -11.20 1.10 -9.94
CA SER A 62 -11.27 2.56 -9.83
C SER A 62 -12.26 3.03 -8.76
N THR A 63 -13.40 2.37 -8.61
CA THR A 63 -14.41 2.72 -7.60
C THR A 63 -13.85 2.59 -6.18
N THR A 64 -13.16 1.48 -5.88
CA THR A 64 -12.60 1.26 -4.53
C THR A 64 -11.39 2.15 -4.24
N ALA A 65 -10.58 2.45 -5.27
CA ALA A 65 -9.51 3.43 -5.14
C ALA A 65 -10.08 4.83 -4.82
N GLN A 66 -11.12 5.24 -5.56
CA GLN A 66 -11.76 6.54 -5.36
C GLN A 66 -12.40 6.65 -3.97
N GLN A 67 -13.10 5.61 -3.51
CA GLN A 67 -13.67 5.58 -2.16
C GLN A 67 -12.61 5.80 -1.08
N THR A 68 -11.44 5.17 -1.22
CA THR A 68 -10.34 5.33 -0.26
C THR A 68 -9.75 6.75 -0.32
N ALA A 69 -9.53 7.29 -1.52
CA ALA A 69 -9.05 8.67 -1.68
C ALA A 69 -10.06 9.70 -1.11
N ASP A 70 -11.36 9.49 -1.33
CA ASP A 70 -12.43 10.34 -0.81
C ASP A 70 -12.49 10.31 0.73
N GLU A 71 -12.33 9.15 1.35
CA GLU A 71 -12.26 9.03 2.81
C GLU A 71 -11.08 9.82 3.39
N ILE A 72 -9.92 9.73 2.76
CA ILE A 72 -8.70 10.45 3.19
C ILE A 72 -8.87 11.96 2.99
N THR A 73 -9.38 12.38 1.85
CA THR A 73 -9.59 13.81 1.54
C THR A 73 -10.69 14.44 2.40
N LYS A 74 -11.75 13.70 2.75
CA LYS A 74 -12.77 14.15 3.73
C LYS A 74 -12.18 14.39 5.13
N ALA A 75 -11.09 13.70 5.48
CA ALA A 75 -10.35 13.95 6.72
C ALA A 75 -9.39 15.16 6.62
N GLY A 76 -9.37 15.89 5.50
CA GLY A 76 -8.49 17.04 5.28
C GLY A 76 -7.05 16.66 4.89
N LEU A 77 -6.82 15.41 4.50
CA LEU A 77 -5.51 14.89 4.13
C LEU A 77 -5.37 14.77 2.60
N ALA A 78 -4.14 14.62 2.10
CA ALA A 78 -3.88 14.60 0.66
C ALA A 78 -3.89 13.18 0.08
N ALA A 79 -4.86 12.89 -0.80
CA ALA A 79 -4.87 11.66 -1.58
C ALA A 79 -5.50 11.85 -2.97
N HIS A 80 -5.10 11.01 -3.92
CA HIS A 80 -5.71 10.91 -5.24
C HIS A 80 -5.75 9.46 -5.71
N ALA A 81 -6.81 9.07 -6.42
CA ALA A 81 -7.00 7.72 -6.90
C ALA A 81 -6.49 7.55 -8.34
N PHE A 82 -5.85 6.42 -8.61
CA PHE A 82 -5.37 6.04 -9.94
C PHE A 82 -5.81 4.61 -10.24
N GLN A 83 -6.33 4.39 -11.44
CA GLN A 83 -6.68 3.06 -11.90
C GLN A 83 -5.50 2.45 -12.65
N ALA A 84 -5.00 1.30 -12.21
CA ALA A 84 -3.98 0.56 -12.94
C ALA A 84 -4.12 -0.96 -12.74
N ASP A 85 -4.05 -1.71 -13.84
CA ASP A 85 -3.69 -3.12 -13.77
C ASP A 85 -2.17 -3.22 -13.73
N ILE A 86 -1.62 -3.59 -12.57
CA ILE A 86 -0.17 -3.68 -12.37
C ILE A 86 0.48 -4.86 -13.11
N THR A 87 -0.30 -5.69 -13.80
CA THR A 87 0.21 -6.74 -14.70
C THR A 87 0.46 -6.24 -16.13
N ASP A 88 -0.01 -5.02 -16.45
CA ASP A 88 0.24 -4.31 -17.70
C ASP A 88 1.32 -3.25 -17.49
N GLU A 89 2.49 -3.48 -18.09
CA GLU A 89 3.67 -2.63 -17.97
C GLU A 89 3.42 -1.20 -18.49
N GLN A 90 2.67 -1.05 -19.58
CA GLN A 90 2.37 0.27 -20.15
C GLN A 90 1.36 1.04 -19.29
N ALA A 91 0.40 0.32 -18.69
CA ALA A 91 -0.53 0.91 -17.73
C ALA A 91 0.20 1.39 -16.46
N VAL A 92 1.19 0.64 -15.99
CA VAL A 92 2.04 1.04 -14.85
C VAL A 92 2.83 2.30 -15.20
N GLU A 93 3.54 2.32 -16.33
CA GLU A 93 4.34 3.49 -16.74
C GLU A 93 3.49 4.76 -16.85
N THR A 94 2.34 4.66 -17.54
CA THR A 94 1.40 5.77 -17.71
C THR A 94 0.86 6.27 -16.37
N THR A 95 0.54 5.35 -15.46
CA THR A 95 0.02 5.68 -14.13
C THR A 95 1.06 6.40 -13.28
N PHE A 96 2.31 5.92 -13.29
CA PHE A 96 3.38 6.56 -12.52
C PHE A 96 3.73 7.95 -13.06
N GLN A 97 3.67 8.15 -14.38
CA GLN A 97 3.78 9.49 -14.95
C GLN A 97 2.64 10.39 -14.45
N ALA A 98 1.39 9.93 -14.51
CA ALA A 98 0.24 10.70 -14.03
C ALA A 98 0.34 11.05 -12.52
N ILE A 99 0.88 10.15 -11.70
CA ILE A 99 1.15 10.41 -10.27
C ILE A 99 2.23 11.49 -10.12
N ALA A 100 3.32 11.40 -10.89
CA ALA A 100 4.37 12.40 -10.88
C ALA A 100 3.85 13.77 -11.34
N ASP A 101 2.97 13.82 -12.34
CA ASP A 101 2.34 15.06 -12.80
C ASP A 101 1.39 15.63 -11.74
N CYS A 102 0.64 14.77 -11.04
CA CYS A 102 -0.31 15.16 -10.00
C CYS A 102 0.38 15.72 -8.74
N PHE A 103 1.47 15.09 -8.30
CA PHE A 103 2.13 15.42 -7.02
C PHE A 103 3.52 16.05 -7.18
N GLY A 104 4.07 16.11 -8.38
CA GLY A 104 5.44 16.58 -8.68
C GLY A 104 6.56 15.59 -8.31
N SER A 105 6.27 14.54 -7.53
CA SER A 105 7.26 13.52 -7.14
C SER A 105 6.59 12.22 -6.72
N ILE A 106 7.35 11.12 -6.77
CA ILE A 106 7.07 9.86 -6.10
C ILE A 106 8.29 9.54 -5.23
N ASP A 107 8.12 9.55 -3.90
CA ASP A 107 9.22 9.30 -2.96
C ASP A 107 9.26 7.83 -2.51
N ILE A 108 8.09 7.20 -2.40
CA ILE A 108 7.92 5.86 -1.86
C ILE A 108 6.92 5.10 -2.71
N LEU A 109 7.27 3.88 -3.09
CA LEU A 109 6.35 2.90 -3.66
C LEU A 109 6.11 1.77 -2.66
N PHE A 110 4.84 1.53 -2.34
CA PHE A 110 4.40 0.44 -1.48
C PHE A 110 3.61 -0.58 -2.30
N ASN A 111 4.31 -1.64 -2.72
CA ASN A 111 3.72 -2.71 -3.52
C ASN A 111 2.94 -3.68 -2.63
N GLN A 112 1.64 -3.46 -2.50
CA GLN A 112 0.72 -4.33 -1.75
C GLN A 112 -0.34 -5.06 -2.58
N ALA A 113 -0.39 -4.84 -3.89
CA ALA A 113 -1.28 -5.61 -4.74
C ALA A 113 -0.72 -7.03 -4.89
N GLY A 114 -1.43 -8.01 -4.34
CA GLY A 114 -1.10 -9.42 -4.44
C GLY A 114 -2.36 -10.27 -4.44
N ILE A 115 -2.55 -11.05 -5.50
CA ILE A 115 -3.56 -12.11 -5.52
C ILE A 115 -2.87 -13.35 -4.97
N SER A 116 -3.14 -13.70 -3.71
CA SER A 116 -2.77 -15.01 -3.19
C SER A 116 -3.91 -15.98 -3.54
N PRO A 117 -3.78 -16.86 -4.56
CA PRO A 117 -4.59 -18.06 -4.54
C PRO A 117 -4.25 -18.75 -3.22
N TRP A 118 -5.26 -19.09 -2.42
CA TRP A 118 -5.08 -20.00 -1.30
C TRP A 118 -4.56 -21.33 -1.83
N ALA A 119 -3.25 -21.42 -2.04
CA ALA A 119 -2.58 -22.67 -2.25
C ALA A 119 -2.60 -23.33 -0.87
N THR A 120 -3.49 -24.32 -0.72
CA THR A 120 -3.18 -25.48 0.10
C THR A 120 -1.70 -25.82 -0.09
N TRP A 121 -0.98 -26.22 0.97
CA TRP A 121 0.44 -26.61 1.03
C TRP A 121 0.85 -27.73 0.05
N ARG A 122 0.48 -27.61 -1.22
CA ARG A 122 0.93 -28.40 -2.34
C ARG A 122 2.16 -27.67 -2.89
N PRO A 123 3.20 -28.40 -3.30
CA PRO A 123 4.30 -27.80 -4.05
C PRO A 123 3.69 -27.04 -5.23
N LEU A 124 4.06 -25.76 -5.35
CA LEU A 124 3.65 -24.95 -6.49
C LEU A 124 4.03 -25.72 -7.76
N PRO A 125 3.08 -25.99 -8.68
CA PRO A 125 3.45 -26.62 -9.93
C PRO A 125 4.47 -25.71 -10.62
N MET A 126 5.58 -26.28 -11.12
CA MET A 126 6.72 -25.53 -11.72
C MET A 126 6.34 -24.68 -12.96
N LYS A 127 5.06 -24.60 -13.30
CA LYS A 127 4.52 -23.67 -14.29
C LYS A 127 3.84 -22.51 -13.57
N ILE A 128 4.65 -21.62 -13.02
CA ILE A 128 4.22 -20.26 -12.69
C ILE A 128 3.77 -19.63 -14.01
N SER A 129 2.55 -19.08 -14.06
CA SER A 129 2.06 -18.45 -15.29
C SER A 129 2.96 -17.26 -15.64
N ARG A 130 3.18 -17.02 -16.94
CA ARG A 130 3.95 -15.85 -17.42
C ARG A 130 3.36 -14.51 -16.95
N LYS A 131 2.10 -14.50 -16.48
CA LYS A 131 1.42 -13.36 -15.85
C LYS A 131 1.83 -13.10 -14.39
N PHE A 132 2.45 -14.07 -13.72
CA PHE A 132 2.91 -13.96 -12.32
C PHE A 132 4.36 -13.45 -12.19
N LEU A 133 5.18 -13.61 -13.23
CA LEU A 133 6.56 -13.11 -13.25
C LEU A 133 6.67 -11.58 -13.13
N PRO A 134 5.85 -10.77 -13.83
CA PRO A 134 5.88 -9.31 -13.71
C PRO A 134 5.57 -8.86 -12.28
N LEU A 135 4.61 -9.53 -11.64
CA LEU A 135 4.20 -9.27 -10.25
C LEU A 135 5.35 -9.51 -9.27
N ILE A 136 6.08 -10.63 -9.42
CA ILE A 136 7.25 -10.95 -8.58
C ILE A 136 8.39 -9.95 -8.83
N HIS A 137 8.59 -9.54 -10.09
CA HIS A 137 9.62 -8.55 -10.41
C HIS A 137 9.31 -7.19 -9.79
N LEU A 138 8.06 -6.73 -9.88
CA LEU A 138 7.59 -5.50 -9.25
C LEU A 138 7.69 -5.56 -7.72
N LEU A 139 7.34 -6.70 -7.10
CA LEU A 139 7.33 -6.87 -5.64
C LEU A 139 8.74 -7.00 -5.04
N TYR A 140 9.71 -7.60 -5.75
CA TYR A 140 11.03 -7.94 -5.18
C TYR A 140 12.22 -7.17 -5.78
N PHE A 141 12.10 -6.57 -6.97
CA PHE A 141 13.26 -6.06 -7.72
C PHE A 141 13.21 -4.57 -8.11
N SER A 142 12.19 -3.80 -7.72
CA SER A 142 12.14 -2.35 -8.03
C SER A 142 12.57 -1.46 -6.84
N PRO A 143 13.80 -0.91 -6.82
CA PRO A 143 14.13 0.22 -5.97
C PRO A 143 13.58 1.50 -6.61
N VAL A 144 12.50 2.08 -6.08
CA VAL A 144 12.07 3.41 -6.53
C VAL A 144 12.99 4.45 -5.89
N ASN A 145 14.03 4.81 -6.64
CA ASN A 145 14.81 6.02 -6.43
C ASN A 145 14.96 6.76 -7.77
N THR A 146 13.86 6.92 -8.48
CA THR A 146 13.79 7.66 -9.75
C THR A 146 13.22 9.04 -9.48
N ARG A 147 14.09 10.05 -9.45
CA ARG A 147 13.65 11.43 -9.69
C ARG A 147 13.31 11.53 -11.17
N PHE A 148 12.03 11.62 -11.50
CA PHE A 148 11.61 11.95 -12.87
C PHE A 148 12.05 13.41 -13.15
N PRO A 149 12.82 13.67 -14.21
CA PRO A 149 13.07 15.03 -14.64
C PRO A 149 11.76 15.63 -15.14
N ILE A 150 11.42 16.81 -14.62
CA ILE A 150 10.43 17.74 -15.19
C ILE A 150 10.83 18.20 -16.58
#